data_AF-A0A2D9CEI1-F1
#
_entry.id   AF-A0A2D9CEI1-F1
#
_cell.length_a   1.000
_cell.length_b   1.000
_cell.length_c   1.000
_cell.angle_alpha   90.00
_cell.angle_beta   90.00
_cell.angle_gamma   90.00
#
_symmetry.space_group_name_H-M   'P 1'
#
loop_
_entity.id
_entity.type
_entity.pdbx_description
1 polymer ?
#
loop_
_entity_poly.entity_id
_entity_poly.type
_entity_poly.pdbx_seq_one_letter_code
_entity_poly.pdbx_strand_id
1 'polypeptide(L)'
;MLPLLCLASLAQADDFCVVPNAPIPDNNASGITIPIEVVLGAGEVIDSIEVNLDIAHPWVGDLVISLRSPDGTTVTLLDRPGVPSVGFPGPFGCGGRDLDAVFSDGAGVLGEDVCSFDAQPVIAGAVVPTQPLSAFVGQSAAGMWEL
;
A
#
# COMPACT_ATOMS: atom_id res chain seq x y z
N MET A 1 -2.49 8.99 23.04
CA MET A 1 -1.15 9.11 23.66
C MET A 1 -0.40 10.22 22.93
N LEU A 2 0.38 11.04 23.65
CA LEU A 2 1.07 12.26 23.18
C LEU A 2 2.36 11.93 22.36
N PRO A 3 3.00 12.94 21.74
CA PRO A 3 3.12 13.18 20.29
C PRO A 3 4.25 12.38 19.58
N LEU A 4 4.15 12.22 18.25
CA LEU A 4 5.27 11.75 17.42
C LEU A 4 6.03 12.97 16.86
N LEU A 5 7.29 13.12 17.27
CA LEU A 5 8.23 14.08 16.72
C LEU A 5 9.07 13.34 15.67
N CYS A 6 8.83 13.59 14.37
CA CYS A 6 9.72 13.13 13.30
C CYS A 6 10.78 14.21 13.05
N LEU A 7 12.03 13.93 13.42
CA LEU A 7 13.20 14.61 12.87
C LEU A 7 14.06 13.53 12.21
N ALA A 8 14.19 13.58 10.89
CA ALA A 8 15.16 12.80 10.14
C ALA A 8 15.96 13.72 9.21
N SER A 9 17.28 13.67 9.36
CA SER A 9 18.33 14.15 8.44
C SER A 9 19.41 13.05 8.55
N LEU A 10 20.03 12.51 7.50
CA LEU A 10 20.56 13.03 6.25
C LEU A 10 20.20 12.03 5.12
N ALA A 11 19.74 12.51 3.96
CA ALA A 11 18.89 11.81 2.97
C ALA A 11 17.43 11.70 3.45
N GLN A 12 16.68 12.79 3.25
CA GLN A 12 15.34 12.94 3.80
C GLN A 12 14.36 12.23 2.87
N ALA A 13 13.85 11.07 3.28
CA ALA A 13 12.61 10.55 2.69
C ALA A 13 11.49 11.51 3.11
N ASP A 14 10.72 11.99 2.14
CA ASP A 14 9.54 12.81 2.42
C ASP A 14 8.34 11.89 2.69
N ASP A 15 7.77 12.00 3.89
CA ASP A 15 6.61 11.21 4.30
C ASP A 15 5.31 12.00 4.10
N PHE A 16 4.38 11.44 3.33
CA PHE A 16 3.04 11.98 3.12
C PHE A 16 2.01 10.98 3.63
N CYS A 17 1.27 11.36 4.68
CA CYS A 17 0.34 10.45 5.36
C CYS A 17 -1.08 11.04 5.40
N VAL A 18 -2.06 10.17 5.19
CA VAL A 18 -3.48 10.46 5.37
C VAL A 18 -4.12 9.36 6.22
N VAL A 19 -5.15 9.71 6.99
CA VAL A 19 -5.94 8.74 7.77
C VAL A 19 -7.40 8.88 7.38
N PRO A 20 -7.81 8.29 6.25
CA PRO A 20 -9.18 8.36 5.81
C PRO A 20 -10.04 7.47 6.71
N ASN A 21 -10.99 8.05 7.43
CA ASN A 21 -12.01 7.28 8.14
C ASN A 21 -13.15 6.92 7.18
N ALA A 22 -12.85 6.11 6.17
CA ALA A 22 -13.78 5.80 5.10
C ALA A 22 -13.93 4.27 4.92
N PRO A 23 -15.17 3.76 4.79
CA PRO A 23 -15.40 2.34 4.63
C PRO A 23 -14.99 1.87 3.23
N ILE A 24 -14.41 0.68 3.14
CA ILE A 24 -14.21 -0.02 1.86
C ILE A 24 -15.55 -0.67 1.48
N PRO A 25 -16.15 -0.29 0.34
CA PRO A 25 -17.45 -0.83 -0.07
C PRO A 25 -17.31 -2.28 -0.55
N ASP A 26 -18.20 -3.14 -0.06
CA ASP A 26 -18.25 -4.56 -0.45
C ASP A 26 -18.76 -4.72 -1.90
N ASN A 27 -18.13 -5.64 -2.64
CA ASN A 27 -18.47 -6.04 -4.01
C ASN A 27 -18.71 -4.84 -4.97
N ASN A 28 -17.94 -3.77 -4.80
CA ASN A 28 -18.02 -2.57 -5.63
C ASN A 28 -16.74 -2.42 -6.45
N ALA A 29 -16.85 -2.61 -7.76
CA ALA A 29 -15.72 -2.51 -8.69
C ALA A 29 -15.09 -1.10 -8.74
N SER A 30 -15.80 -0.06 -8.33
CA SER A 30 -15.24 1.29 -8.22
C SER A 30 -14.44 1.51 -6.93
N GLY A 31 -14.56 0.62 -5.94
CA GLY A 31 -13.87 0.71 -4.67
C GLY A 31 -14.06 2.05 -3.96
N ILE A 32 -13.00 2.49 -3.29
CA ILE A 32 -12.83 3.82 -2.72
C ILE A 32 -11.54 4.42 -3.28
N THR A 33 -11.51 5.74 -3.47
CA THR A 33 -10.30 6.47 -3.83
C THR A 33 -9.96 7.48 -2.74
N ILE A 34 -8.71 7.45 -2.27
CA ILE A 34 -8.16 8.34 -1.26
C ILE A 34 -7.19 9.31 -1.93
N PRO A 35 -7.52 10.60 -2.03
CA PRO A 35 -6.60 11.60 -2.56
C PRO A 35 -5.50 11.94 -1.53
N ILE A 36 -4.26 12.03 -1.99
CA ILE A 36 -3.11 12.42 -1.19
C ILE A 36 -2.43 13.60 -1.90
N GLU A 37 -2.42 14.77 -1.26
CA GLU A 37 -1.73 15.95 -1.79
C GLU A 37 -0.26 15.92 -1.37
N VAL A 38 0.63 15.84 -2.37
CA VAL A 38 2.08 15.88 -2.19
C VAL A 38 2.60 17.25 -2.63
N VAL A 39 3.14 18.00 -1.69
CA VAL A 39 3.69 19.35 -1.92
C VAL A 39 5.20 19.29 -1.77
N LEU A 40 5.91 19.36 -2.90
CA LEU A 40 7.36 19.29 -3.00
C LEU A 40 7.94 20.44 -3.82
N GLY A 41 9.26 20.60 -3.74
CA GLY A 41 9.98 21.62 -4.50
C GLY A 41 9.93 21.35 -6.01
N ALA A 42 9.94 22.40 -6.82
CA ALA A 42 10.00 22.24 -8.27
C ALA A 42 11.30 21.54 -8.69
N GLY A 43 11.18 20.48 -9.50
CA GLY A 43 12.31 19.73 -10.04
C GLY A 43 12.77 18.54 -9.19
N GLU A 44 12.10 18.26 -8.07
CA GLU A 44 12.31 17.02 -7.31
C GLU A 44 11.64 15.84 -8.04
N VAL A 45 12.39 14.75 -8.19
CA VAL A 45 11.94 13.53 -8.85
C VAL A 45 12.06 12.34 -7.91
N ILE A 46 11.27 11.32 -8.17
CA ILE A 46 11.25 10.11 -7.35
C ILE A 46 12.51 9.29 -7.63
N ASP A 47 13.35 9.09 -6.61
CA ASP A 47 14.47 8.14 -6.65
C ASP A 47 14.03 6.75 -6.16
N SER A 48 13.16 6.71 -5.14
CA SER A 48 12.55 5.51 -4.57
C SER A 48 11.26 5.88 -3.85
N ILE A 49 10.36 4.93 -3.68
CA ILE A 49 9.10 5.10 -2.95
C ILE A 49 8.77 3.82 -2.20
N GLU A 50 8.20 3.98 -1.01
CA GLU A 50 7.57 2.91 -0.24
C GLU A 50 6.14 3.35 0.07
N VAL A 51 5.21 2.38 0.17
CA VAL A 51 3.81 2.67 0.52
C VAL A 51 3.47 1.91 1.78
N ASN A 52 3.19 2.64 2.86
CA ASN A 52 2.76 2.05 4.13
C ASN A 52 1.23 2.10 4.23
N LEU A 53 0.60 0.94 4.42
CA LEU A 53 -0.86 0.81 4.53
C LEU A 53 -1.24 0.07 5.82
N ASP A 54 -2.15 0.68 6.58
CA ASP A 54 -2.89 0.08 7.70
C ASP A 54 -4.38 0.06 7.32
N ILE A 55 -4.90 -1.12 7.00
CA ILE A 55 -6.25 -1.34 6.48
C ILE A 55 -6.96 -2.38 7.35
N ALA A 56 -8.07 -1.96 7.97
CA ALA A 56 -9.02 -2.88 8.59
C ALA A 56 -9.98 -3.45 7.53
N HIS A 57 -9.94 -4.76 7.31
CA HIS A 57 -10.84 -5.44 6.37
C HIS A 57 -11.12 -6.88 6.82
N PRO A 58 -12.38 -7.35 6.76
CA PRO A 58 -12.72 -8.70 7.23
C PRO A 58 -12.16 -9.83 6.36
N TRP A 59 -11.76 -9.56 5.11
CA TRP A 59 -11.24 -10.56 4.18
C TRP A 59 -10.19 -9.95 3.24
N VAL A 60 -8.91 -10.13 3.55
CA VAL A 60 -7.82 -9.45 2.79
C VAL A 60 -7.73 -9.94 1.34
N GLY A 61 -8.10 -11.20 1.07
CA GLY A 61 -8.18 -11.77 -0.28
C GLY A 61 -9.20 -11.09 -1.22
N ASP A 62 -10.07 -10.22 -0.71
CA ASP A 62 -11.01 -9.45 -1.53
C ASP A 62 -10.43 -8.10 -1.99
N LEU A 63 -9.29 -7.68 -1.43
CA LEU A 63 -8.71 -6.38 -1.72
C LEU A 63 -7.93 -6.39 -3.04
N VAL A 64 -8.18 -5.35 -3.84
CA VAL A 64 -7.28 -4.88 -4.89
C VAL A 64 -6.84 -3.48 -4.50
N ILE A 65 -5.53 -3.26 -4.44
CA ILE A 65 -4.94 -2.00 -4.00
C ILE A 65 -4.04 -1.49 -5.10
N SER A 66 -4.25 -0.24 -5.53
CA SER A 66 -3.44 0.40 -6.56
C SER A 66 -3.09 1.82 -6.15
N LEU A 67 -1.89 2.27 -6.48
CA LEU A 67 -1.48 3.65 -6.34
C LEU A 67 -1.35 4.29 -7.73
N ARG A 68 -1.89 5.50 -7.89
CA ARG A 68 -1.79 6.29 -9.11
C ARG A 68 -1.07 7.62 -8.87
N SER A 69 -0.07 7.89 -9.70
CA SER A 69 0.72 9.12 -9.65
C SER A 69 -0.01 10.31 -10.28
N PRO A 70 0.41 11.56 -9.98
CA PRO A 70 -0.10 12.76 -10.62
C PRO A 70 0.05 12.75 -12.15
N ASP A 71 1.11 12.11 -12.66
CA ASP A 71 1.38 11.95 -14.09
C ASP A 71 0.51 10.84 -14.74
N GLY A 72 -0.30 10.14 -13.94
CA GLY A 72 -1.28 9.16 -14.38
C GLY A 72 -0.78 7.72 -14.47
N THR A 73 0.44 7.43 -14.03
CA THR A 73 0.95 6.06 -13.91
C THR A 73 0.22 5.34 -12.79
N THR A 74 -0.22 4.10 -13.00
CA THR A 74 -0.86 3.28 -11.96
C THR A 74 -0.04 2.03 -11.72
N VAL A 75 0.20 1.71 -10.45
CA VAL A 75 0.88 0.50 -9.97
C VAL A 75 -0.06 -0.25 -9.04
N THR A 76 -0.32 -1.52 -9.34
CA THR A 76 -1.03 -2.42 -8.42
C THR A 76 -0.09 -2.90 -7.33
N LEU A 77 -0.43 -2.62 -6.07
CA LEU A 77 0.33 -3.03 -4.89
C LEU A 77 -0.04 -4.44 -4.44
N LEU A 78 -1.33 -4.79 -4.53
CA LEU A 78 -1.89 -6.06 -4.10
C LEU A 78 -3.13 -6.39 -4.95
N ASP A 79 -3.28 -7.62 -5.42
CA ASP A 79 -4.43 -8.08 -6.21
C ASP A 79 -4.93 -9.43 -5.70
N ARG A 80 -5.85 -9.38 -4.74
CA ARG A 80 -6.53 -10.55 -4.17
C ARG A 80 -5.53 -11.62 -3.69
N PRO A 81 -4.70 -11.28 -2.69
CA PRO A 81 -3.56 -12.10 -2.30
C PRO A 81 -3.97 -13.45 -1.76
N GLY A 82 -3.06 -14.40 -1.83
CA GLY A 82 -3.24 -15.76 -1.35
C GLY A 82 -3.92 -16.69 -2.37
N VAL A 83 -3.68 -16.51 -3.67
CA VAL A 83 -4.13 -17.44 -4.73
C VAL A 83 -2.93 -18.08 -5.43
N PRO A 84 -2.70 -19.41 -5.30
CA PRO A 84 -3.52 -20.41 -4.60
C PRO A 84 -3.55 -20.18 -3.07
N SER A 85 -4.60 -20.65 -2.41
CA SER A 85 -4.83 -20.47 -0.97
C SER A 85 -3.58 -20.81 -0.14
N VAL A 86 -2.95 -19.77 0.39
CA VAL A 86 -1.96 -19.82 1.46
C VAL A 86 -2.57 -19.20 2.71
N GLY A 87 -2.12 -19.64 3.89
CA GLY A 87 -2.64 -19.04 5.11
C GLY A 87 -4.10 -19.35 5.39
N PHE A 88 -4.72 -18.46 6.15
CA PHE A 88 -6.14 -18.54 6.51
C PHE A 88 -7.01 -18.89 5.27
N PRO A 89 -7.79 -19.98 5.32
CA PRO A 89 -8.42 -20.54 4.13
C PRO A 89 -9.59 -19.68 3.64
N GLY A 90 -9.74 -19.60 2.32
CA GLY A 90 -10.89 -18.97 1.67
C GLY A 90 -10.97 -19.35 0.19
N PRO A 91 -12.17 -19.40 -0.42
CA PRO A 91 -12.32 -19.76 -1.83
C PRO A 91 -11.77 -18.71 -2.81
N PHE A 92 -11.37 -17.53 -2.32
CA PHE A 92 -11.08 -16.34 -3.10
C PHE A 92 -9.76 -15.64 -2.74
N GLY A 93 -8.85 -16.34 -2.06
CA GLY A 93 -7.58 -15.77 -1.57
C GLY A 93 -7.40 -15.94 -0.06
N CYS A 94 -6.60 -15.07 0.53
CA CYS A 94 -6.33 -14.99 1.96
C CYS A 94 -7.62 -14.68 2.73
N GLY A 95 -8.14 -15.65 3.47
CA GLY A 95 -9.37 -15.52 4.25
C GLY A 95 -9.23 -14.74 5.56
N GLY A 96 -8.06 -14.16 5.78
CA GLY A 96 -7.71 -13.48 7.00
C GLY A 96 -8.16 -12.03 7.06
N ARG A 97 -8.00 -11.43 8.25
CA ARG A 97 -8.40 -10.06 8.54
C ARG A 97 -7.21 -9.11 8.60
N ASP A 98 -7.45 -7.89 8.15
CA ASP A 98 -6.59 -6.72 8.28
C ASP A 98 -5.21 -6.84 7.61
N LEU A 99 -4.66 -5.69 7.23
CA LEU A 99 -3.35 -5.55 6.60
C LEU A 99 -2.59 -4.38 7.26
N ASP A 100 -1.35 -4.60 7.65
CA ASP A 100 -0.43 -3.57 8.19
C ASP A 100 0.95 -3.76 7.56
N ALA A 101 1.08 -3.29 6.32
CA ALA A 101 2.19 -3.66 5.45
C ALA A 101 2.88 -2.46 4.82
N VAL A 102 4.20 -2.58 4.67
CA VAL A 102 5.04 -1.65 3.90
C VAL A 102 5.36 -2.29 2.56
N PHE A 103 4.82 -1.73 1.49
CA PHE A 103 5.12 -2.12 0.12
C PHE A 103 6.43 -1.48 -0.33
N SER A 104 7.41 -2.30 -0.68
CA SER A 104 8.74 -1.87 -1.12
C SER A 104 9.30 -2.86 -2.14
N ASP A 105 9.86 -2.36 -3.24
CA ASP A 105 10.51 -3.20 -4.27
C ASP A 105 11.72 -3.97 -3.73
N GLY A 106 12.30 -3.51 -2.62
CA GLY A 106 13.44 -4.15 -1.96
C GLY A 106 13.05 -5.20 -0.90
N ALA A 107 11.76 -5.43 -0.68
CA ALA A 107 11.30 -6.41 0.31
C ALA A 107 11.64 -7.86 -0.11
N GLY A 108 11.68 -8.77 0.87
CA GLY A 108 12.09 -10.17 0.63
C GLY A 108 10.93 -11.15 0.41
N VAL A 109 9.69 -10.70 0.59
CA VAL A 109 8.50 -11.57 0.57
C VAL A 109 7.45 -10.93 -0.32
N LEU A 110 6.87 -11.68 -1.25
CA LEU A 110 5.80 -11.18 -2.13
C LEU A 110 4.52 -10.99 -1.32
N GLY A 111 3.89 -9.81 -1.42
CA GLY A 111 2.62 -9.55 -0.73
C GLY A 111 1.52 -10.53 -1.12
N GLU A 112 1.52 -10.97 -2.38
CA GLU A 112 0.60 -11.97 -2.92
C GLU A 112 0.70 -13.35 -2.25
N ASP A 113 1.86 -13.68 -1.65
CA ASP A 113 2.12 -14.96 -1.01
C ASP A 113 1.99 -14.90 0.52
N VAL A 114 1.66 -13.73 1.09
CA VAL A 114 1.50 -13.56 2.54
C VAL A 114 0.04 -13.78 2.93
N CYS A 115 -0.15 -14.70 3.87
CA CYS A 115 -1.40 -14.82 4.62
C CYS A 115 -1.12 -15.61 5.91
N SER A 116 -1.23 -14.97 7.06
CA SER A 116 -0.99 -15.64 8.35
C SER A 116 -2.17 -16.53 8.78
N PHE A 117 -1.86 -17.62 9.50
CA PHE A 117 -2.86 -18.49 10.15
C PHE A 117 -3.11 -18.12 11.61
N ASP A 118 -2.13 -17.50 12.26
CA ASP A 118 -2.04 -17.35 13.72
C ASP A 118 -1.77 -15.91 14.17
N ALA A 119 -1.61 -14.99 13.22
CA ALA A 119 -1.44 -13.57 13.47
C ALA A 119 -2.52 -12.74 12.75
N GLN A 120 -2.85 -11.60 13.36
CA GLN A 120 -3.66 -10.54 12.78
C GLN A 120 -2.91 -9.22 13.06
N PRO A 121 -2.67 -8.35 12.07
CA PRO A 121 -3.06 -8.42 10.65
C PRO A 121 -2.51 -9.65 9.91
N VAL A 122 -3.25 -10.18 8.94
CA VAL A 122 -2.84 -11.41 8.23
C VAL A 122 -1.76 -11.17 7.18
N ILE A 123 -1.61 -9.92 6.75
CA ILE A 123 -0.45 -9.43 6.00
C ILE A 123 0.18 -8.33 6.84
N ALA A 124 1.45 -8.52 7.21
CA ALA A 124 2.17 -7.57 8.03
C ALA A 124 3.65 -7.46 7.65
N GLY A 125 4.25 -6.30 7.92
CA GLY A 125 5.67 -6.03 7.68
C GLY A 125 5.97 -5.64 6.23
N ALA A 126 7.24 -5.75 5.83
CA ALA A 126 7.68 -5.36 4.50
C ALA A 126 7.38 -6.43 3.44
N VAL A 127 6.65 -6.06 2.39
CA VAL A 127 6.25 -6.94 1.29
C VAL A 127 6.53 -6.31 -0.07
N VAL A 128 6.79 -7.16 -1.07
CA VAL A 128 6.97 -6.72 -2.46
C VAL A 128 5.58 -6.53 -3.09
N PRO A 129 5.33 -5.40 -3.75
CA PRO A 129 4.07 -5.16 -4.46
C PRO A 129 3.89 -6.08 -5.68
N THR A 130 2.64 -6.26 -6.13
CA THR A 130 2.31 -7.02 -7.35
C THR A 130 3.02 -6.48 -8.59
N GLN A 131 3.10 -5.15 -8.70
CA GLN A 131 3.82 -4.42 -9.73
C GLN A 131 4.87 -3.51 -9.09
N PRO A 132 6.05 -3.33 -9.72
CA PRO A 132 7.14 -2.60 -9.09
C PRO A 132 6.83 -1.10 -8.95
N LEU A 133 7.07 -0.57 -7.76
CA LEU A 133 6.98 0.85 -7.44
C LEU A 133 8.02 1.68 -8.21
N SER A 134 9.09 1.06 -8.70
CA SER A 134 10.08 1.67 -9.58
C SER A 134 9.49 2.22 -10.88
N ALA A 135 8.25 1.88 -11.22
CA ALA A 135 7.51 2.51 -12.31
C ALA A 135 7.33 4.03 -12.12
N PHE A 136 7.41 4.52 -10.88
CA PHE A 136 7.33 5.95 -10.57
C PHE A 136 8.68 6.68 -10.64
N VAL A 137 9.81 5.96 -10.73
CA VAL A 137 11.14 6.58 -10.68
C VAL A 137 11.34 7.56 -11.83
N GLY A 138 11.85 8.75 -11.51
CA GLY A 138 12.06 9.86 -12.44
C GLY A 138 10.82 10.72 -12.72
N GLN A 139 9.64 10.35 -12.21
CA GLN A 139 8.45 11.21 -12.24
C GLN A 139 8.54 12.28 -11.15
N SER A 140 7.78 13.37 -11.31
CA SER A 140 7.56 14.34 -10.23
C SER A 140 6.68 13.70 -9.16
N ALA A 141 7.11 13.75 -7.89
CA ALA A 141 6.24 13.36 -6.78
C ALA A 141 5.19 14.42 -6.44
N ALA A 142 5.43 15.69 -6.80
CA ALA A 142 4.50 16.78 -6.51
C ALA A 142 3.18 16.62 -7.27
N GLY A 143 2.06 16.74 -6.55
CA GLY A 143 0.72 16.70 -7.10
C GLY A 143 -0.26 15.84 -6.31
N MET A 144 -1.40 15.56 -6.93
CA MET A 144 -2.43 14.70 -6.35
C MET A 144 -2.17 13.25 -6.72
N TRP A 145 -1.92 12.44 -5.70
CA TRP A 145 -1.90 10.98 -5.79
C TRP A 145 -3.27 10.41 -5.44
N GLU A 146 -3.57 9.24 -5.99
CA GLU A 146 -4.81 8.50 -5.75
C GLU A 146 -4.47 7.08 -5.32
N LEU A 147 -4.87 6.70 -4.10
CA LEU A 147 -4.86 5.32 -3.60
C LEU A 147 -6.27 4.70 -3.72
#